data_AF-A0AAW4MSW7-F1
#
_entry.id   AF-A0AAW4MSW7-F1
#
_cell.length_a   1.000
_cell.length_b   1.000
_cell.length_c   1.000
_cell.angle_alpha   90.00
_cell.angle_beta   90.00
_cell.angle_gamma   90.00
#
_symmetry.space_group_name_H-M   'P 1'
#
loop_
_entity.id
_entity.type
_entity.pdbx_description
1 polymer ?
#
loop_
_entity_poly.entity_id
_entity_poly.type
_entity_poly.pdbx_seq_one_letter_code
_entity_poly.pdbx_strand_id
1 'polypeptide(L)'
;MKFQQDREKLMVSMMVGTMTSYIALMFVKELINQKYLINFYIDSLVAVVALVLAFLQIKMQYKIYKERKISSKSLNITLLSILFALILNVLFPKGIDFSFLVLVIGMIASNRLCSKEWPK
;
A
#
# COMPACT_ATOMS: atom_id res chain seq x y z
N MET A 1 -23.27 10.10 -11.57
CA MET A 1 -22.82 10.25 -10.16
C MET A 1 -22.09 9.04 -9.60
N LYS A 2 -22.66 7.82 -9.61
CA LYS A 2 -22.03 6.61 -9.00
C LYS A 2 -20.61 6.29 -9.52
N PHE A 3 -20.35 6.50 -10.81
CA PHE A 3 -19.04 6.23 -11.44
C PHE A 3 -17.88 7.13 -10.98
N GLN A 4 -18.13 8.43 -10.78
CA GLN A 4 -17.09 9.33 -10.26
C GLN A 4 -16.79 9.03 -8.79
N GLN A 5 -17.83 8.71 -8.01
CA GLN A 5 -17.71 8.33 -6.61
C GLN A 5 -16.86 7.06 -6.42
N ASP A 6 -17.00 6.06 -7.30
CA ASP A 6 -16.16 4.85 -7.22
C ASP A 6 -14.70 5.11 -7.59
N ARG A 7 -14.45 6.03 -8.52
CA ARG A 7 -13.08 6.43 -8.90
C ARG A 7 -12.38 7.18 -7.77
N GLU A 8 -13.07 8.13 -7.14
CA GLU A 8 -12.57 8.83 -5.96
C GLU A 8 -12.32 7.87 -4.81
N LYS A 9 -13.27 6.97 -4.55
CA LYS A 9 -13.14 5.93 -3.52
C LYS A 9 -11.94 5.02 -3.78
N LEU A 10 -11.69 4.65 -5.04
CA LEU A 10 -10.51 3.88 -5.40
C LEU A 10 -9.22 4.67 -5.18
N MET A 11 -9.16 5.94 -5.58
CA MET A 11 -7.99 6.80 -5.40
C MET A 11 -7.66 6.99 -3.91
N VAL A 12 -8.66 7.26 -3.07
CA VAL A 12 -8.50 7.33 -1.62
C VAL A 12 -8.03 5.98 -1.06
N SER A 13 -8.59 4.88 -1.54
CA SER A 13 -8.16 3.53 -1.14
C SER A 13 -6.69 3.26 -1.47
N MET A 14 -6.24 3.68 -2.64
CA MET A 14 -4.84 3.56 -3.06
C MET A 14 -3.93 4.37 -2.14
N MET A 15 -4.29 5.62 -1.84
CA MET A 15 -3.51 6.48 -0.94
C MET A 15 -3.43 5.92 0.48
N VAL A 16 -4.58 5.57 1.06
CA VAL A 16 -4.64 5.00 2.42
C VAL A 16 -3.93 3.65 2.45
N GLY A 17 -4.05 2.83 1.40
CA GLY A 17 -3.32 1.58 1.24
C GLY A 17 -1.80 1.82 1.27
N THR A 18 -1.30 2.76 0.48
CA THR A 18 0.12 3.14 0.46
C THR A 18 0.61 3.63 1.83
N MET A 19 -0.15 4.48 2.51
CA MET A 19 0.23 5.00 3.84
C MET A 19 0.26 3.89 4.90
N THR A 20 -0.78 3.07 4.96
CA THR A 20 -0.88 1.98 5.94
C THR A 20 0.16 0.88 5.69
N SER A 21 0.43 0.54 4.43
CA SER A 21 1.55 -0.33 4.07
C SER A 21 2.90 0.27 4.47
N TYR A 22 3.11 1.57 4.29
CA TYR A 22 4.34 2.23 4.70
C TYR A 22 4.56 2.18 6.22
N ILE A 23 3.53 2.43 7.02
CA ILE A 23 3.61 2.34 8.49
C ILE A 23 3.98 0.91 8.92
N ALA A 24 3.35 -0.11 8.34
CA ALA A 24 3.69 -1.50 8.62
C ALA A 24 5.16 -1.82 8.25
N LEU A 25 5.64 -1.29 7.12
CA LEU A 25 7.02 -1.47 6.67
C LEU A 25 8.04 -0.74 7.56
N MET A 26 7.73 0.46 8.05
CA MET A 26 8.57 1.18 9.01
C MET A 26 8.75 0.36 10.29
N PHE A 27 7.68 -0.21 10.82
CA PHE A 27 7.77 -1.08 12.00
C PHE A 27 8.69 -2.29 11.76
N VAL A 28 8.61 -2.95 10.59
CA VAL A 28 9.51 -4.06 10.25
C VAL A 28 10.97 -3.60 10.24
N LYS A 29 11.25 -2.42 9.70
CA LYS A 29 12.61 -1.86 9.68
C LYS A 29 13.12 -1.52 11.09
N GLU A 30 12.26 -0.94 11.93
CA GLU A 30 12.58 -0.61 13.33
C GLU A 30 12.82 -1.86 14.18
N LEU A 31 12.03 -2.91 13.96
CA LEU A 31 12.21 -4.21 14.60
C LEU A 31 13.58 -4.83 14.28
N ILE A 32 14.02 -4.76 13.02
CA ILE A 32 15.35 -5.26 12.62
C ILE A 32 16.46 -4.46 13.29
N ASN A 33 16.28 -3.15 13.43
CA ASN A 33 17.26 -2.26 14.04
C ASN A 33 17.23 -2.26 15.58
N GLN A 34 16.27 -2.95 16.20
CA GLN A 34 16.05 -2.93 17.66
C GLN A 34 15.88 -1.50 18.20
N LYS A 35 15.32 -0.61 17.38
CA LYS A 35 15.02 0.78 17.75
C LYS A 35 13.52 0.96 17.71
N TYR A 36 12.92 1.18 18.88
CA TYR A 36 11.50 1.42 19.03
C TYR A 36 11.26 2.92 19.23
N LEU A 37 10.16 3.44 18.71
CA LEU A 37 9.77 4.84 18.88
C LEU A 37 9.37 5.13 20.32
N ILE A 38 8.54 4.26 20.91
CA ILE A 38 8.07 4.39 22.30
C ILE A 38 8.39 3.11 23.07
N ASN A 39 7.82 2.00 22.63
CA ASN A 39 8.00 0.68 23.23
C ASN A 39 7.56 -0.38 22.21
N PHE A 40 8.23 -1.52 22.18
CA PHE A 40 7.89 -2.67 21.35
C PHE A 40 6.39 -3.01 21.38
N TYR A 41 5.76 -2.98 22.55
CA TYR A 41 4.32 -3.31 22.69
C TYR A 41 3.39 -2.30 22.01
N ILE A 42 3.72 -1.00 22.06
CA ILE A 42 2.89 0.05 21.45
C ILE A 42 3.10 0.05 19.95
N ASP A 43 4.36 -0.01 19.52
CA ASP A 43 4.74 0.01 18.10
C ASP A 43 4.19 -1.23 17.37
N SER A 44 4.20 -2.40 18.03
CA SER A 44 3.60 -3.62 17.46
C SER A 44 2.08 -3.55 17.34
N LEU A 45 1.38 -2.92 18.29
CA LEU A 45 -0.06 -2.70 18.19
C LEU A 45 -0.40 -1.81 16.98
N VAL A 46 0.34 -0.71 16.79
CA VAL A 46 0.18 0.18 15.64
C VAL A 46 0.44 -0.57 14.33
N ALA A 47 1.47 -1.41 14.28
CA ALA A 47 1.79 -2.21 13.11
C ALA A 47 0.70 -3.22 12.74
N VAL A 48 0.10 -3.89 13.74
CA VAL A 48 -1.03 -4.81 13.53
C VAL A 48 -2.24 -4.08 12.96
N VAL A 49 -2.59 -2.92 13.54
CA VAL A 49 -3.69 -2.09 13.03
C VAL A 49 -3.43 -1.64 11.59
N ALA A 50 -2.20 -1.19 11.30
CA ALA A 50 -1.81 -0.78 9.96
C ALA A 50 -1.90 -1.94 8.95
N LEU A 51 -1.48 -3.15 9.32
CA LEU A 51 -1.61 -4.36 8.49
C LEU A 51 -3.07 -4.70 8.19
N VAL A 52 -3.94 -4.66 9.21
CA VAL A 52 -5.38 -4.91 9.03
C VAL A 52 -5.99 -3.89 8.08
N LEU A 53 -5.67 -2.60 8.27
CA LEU A 53 -6.15 -1.54 7.38
C LEU A 53 -5.63 -1.73 5.95
N ALA A 54 -4.35 -2.04 5.76
CA ALA A 54 -3.78 -2.30 4.44
C ALA A 54 -4.51 -3.46 3.73
N PHE A 55 -4.80 -4.55 4.45
CA PHE A 55 -5.55 -5.68 3.92
C PHE A 55 -6.99 -5.31 3.52
N LEU A 56 -7.69 -4.53 4.36
CA LEU A 56 -9.03 -4.02 4.03
C LEU A 56 -9.02 -3.12 2.80
N GLN A 57 -8.00 -2.29 2.63
CA GLN A 57 -7.86 -1.44 1.44
C GLN A 57 -7.63 -2.28 0.18
N ILE A 58 -6.73 -3.26 0.21
CA ILE A 58 -6.50 -4.17 -0.93
C ILE A 58 -7.79 -4.92 -1.29
N LYS A 59 -8.55 -5.39 -0.30
CA LYS A 59 -9.85 -6.04 -0.52
C LYS A 59 -10.87 -5.09 -1.15
N MET A 60 -10.89 -3.82 -0.75
CA MET A 60 -11.76 -2.81 -1.34
C MET A 60 -11.38 -2.51 -2.80
N GLN A 61 -10.09 -2.35 -3.10
CA GLN A 61 -9.60 -2.17 -4.46
C GLN A 61 -9.97 -3.38 -5.35
N TYR A 62 -9.76 -4.60 -4.86
CA TYR A 62 -10.14 -5.84 -5.55
C TYR A 62 -11.64 -5.87 -5.88
N LYS A 63 -12.50 -5.52 -4.92
CA LYS A 63 -13.95 -5.44 -5.13
C LYS A 63 -14.30 -4.45 -6.24
N ILE A 64 -13.73 -3.25 -6.22
CA ILE A 64 -13.97 -2.22 -7.24
C ILE A 64 -13.50 -2.71 -8.63
N TYR A 65 -12.30 -3.28 -8.72
CA TYR A 65 -11.80 -3.81 -10.00
C TYR A 65 -12.69 -4.90 -10.58
N LYS A 66 -13.15 -5.84 -9.73
CA LYS A 66 -14.05 -6.92 -10.14
C LYS A 66 -15.41 -6.38 -10.61
N GLU A 67 -16.01 -5.44 -9.87
CA GLU A 67 -17.31 -4.84 -10.20
C GLU A 67 -17.27 -3.97 -11.47
N ARG A 68 -16.10 -3.43 -11.81
CA ARG A 68 -15.89 -2.56 -12.98
C ARG A 68 -15.23 -3.28 -14.16
N LYS A 69 -14.99 -4.60 -14.05
CA LYS A 69 -14.28 -5.41 -15.06
C LYS A 69 -12.91 -4.84 -15.47
N ILE A 70 -12.25 -4.14 -14.54
CA ILE A 70 -10.89 -3.61 -14.73
C ILE A 70 -9.89 -4.75 -14.57
N SER A 71 -8.79 -4.72 -15.32
CA SER A 71 -7.77 -5.77 -15.25
C SER A 71 -7.15 -5.84 -13.85
N SER A 72 -6.92 -7.06 -13.39
CA SER A 72 -6.19 -7.32 -12.15
C SER A 72 -4.72 -6.86 -12.19
N LYS A 73 -4.21 -6.47 -13.37
CA LYS A 73 -2.86 -5.89 -13.55
C LYS A 73 -2.58 -4.73 -12.61
N SER A 74 -3.54 -3.82 -12.40
CA SER A 74 -3.36 -2.67 -11.51
C SER A 74 -3.16 -3.10 -10.05
N LEU A 75 -3.93 -4.10 -9.60
CA LEU A 75 -3.76 -4.67 -8.26
C LEU A 75 -2.42 -5.40 -8.12
N ASN A 76 -2.02 -6.15 -9.15
CA ASN A 76 -0.74 -6.86 -9.15
C ASN A 76 0.46 -5.90 -9.02
N ILE A 77 0.42 -4.73 -9.68
CA ILE A 77 1.46 -3.70 -9.50
C ILE A 77 1.50 -3.24 -8.04
N THR A 78 0.34 -2.99 -7.43
CA THR A 78 0.27 -2.53 -6.04
C THR A 78 0.89 -3.56 -5.08
N LEU A 79 0.55 -4.85 -5.24
CA LEU A 79 1.13 -5.94 -4.46
C LEU A 79 2.64 -6.09 -4.71
N LEU A 80 3.08 -5.99 -5.96
CA LEU A 80 4.49 -6.10 -6.33
C LEU A 80 5.31 -4.95 -5.71
N SER A 81 4.77 -3.73 -5.69
CA SER A 81 5.42 -2.59 -5.05
C SER A 81 5.52 -2.75 -3.53
N ILE A 82 4.50 -3.31 -2.86
CA ILE A 82 4.56 -3.62 -1.43
C ILE A 82 5.64 -4.68 -1.16
N LEU A 83 5.68 -5.75 -1.98
CA LEU A 83 6.69 -6.80 -1.86
C LEU A 83 8.10 -6.26 -2.08
N PHE A 84 8.30 -5.42 -3.09
CA PHE A 84 9.59 -4.81 -3.38
C PHE A 84 10.04 -3.86 -2.27
N ALA A 85 9.14 -3.05 -1.73
CA ALA A 85 9.43 -2.19 -0.59
C ALA A 85 9.79 -2.99 0.68
N LEU A 86 9.12 -4.12 0.93
CA LEU A 86 9.49 -5.05 2.01
C LEU A 86 10.93 -5.56 1.84
N ILE A 87 11.29 -6.02 0.63
CA ILE A 87 12.63 -6.52 0.33
C ILE A 87 13.69 -5.44 0.58
N LEU A 88 13.44 -4.20 0.14
CA LEU A 88 14.36 -3.09 0.37
C LEU A 88 14.55 -2.79 1.86
N ASN A 89 13.48 -2.81 2.67
CA ASN A 89 13.58 -2.58 4.10
C ASN A 89 14.38 -3.67 4.83
N VAL A 90 14.33 -4.91 4.35
CA VAL A 90 15.11 -6.03 4.92
C VAL A 90 16.57 -5.99 4.48
N LEU A 91 16.84 -5.64 3.21
CA LEU A 91 18.21 -5.58 2.67
C LEU A 91 18.99 -4.36 3.15
N PHE A 92 18.32 -3.22 3.32
CA PHE A 92 18.92 -1.95 3.72
C PHE A 92 18.30 -1.42 5.02
N PRO A 93 18.42 -2.14 6.15
CA PRO A 93 17.81 -1.73 7.42
C PRO A 93 18.49 -0.47 7.98
N LYS A 94 19.80 -0.30 7.72
CA LYS A 94 20.61 0.85 8.16
C LYS A 94 20.91 1.73 6.95
N GLY A 95 20.05 2.72 6.69
CA GLY A 95 20.20 3.63 5.55
C GLY A 95 18.93 4.42 5.22
N ILE A 96 19.01 5.19 4.13
CA ILE A 96 17.90 5.98 3.59
C ILE A 96 16.70 5.07 3.29
N ASP A 97 15.50 5.50 3.69
CA ASP A 97 14.27 4.76 3.47
C ASP A 97 13.70 5.03 2.06
N PHE A 98 13.92 4.09 1.14
CA PHE A 98 13.36 4.13 -0.21
C PHE A 98 11.97 3.49 -0.31
N SER A 99 11.46 2.88 0.76
CA SER A 99 10.22 2.10 0.73
C SER A 99 9.01 2.98 0.42
N PHE A 100 8.96 4.20 0.98
CA PHE A 100 7.90 5.15 0.66
C PHE A 100 7.90 5.52 -0.83
N LEU A 101 9.08 5.82 -1.39
CA LEU A 101 9.21 6.20 -2.80
C LEU A 101 8.72 5.07 -3.73
N VAL A 102 9.11 3.83 -3.44
CA VAL A 102 8.68 2.65 -4.20
C VAL A 102 7.17 2.47 -4.14
N LEU A 103 6.56 2.61 -2.95
CA LEU A 103 5.11 2.49 -2.80
C LEU A 103 4.36 3.59 -3.57
N VAL A 104 4.85 4.83 -3.55
CA VAL A 104 4.23 5.95 -4.29
C VAL A 104 4.34 5.75 -5.80
N ILE A 105 5.51 5.32 -6.30
CA ILE A 105 5.69 4.99 -7.72
C ILE A 105 4.74 3.85 -8.12
N GLY A 106 4.63 2.81 -7.29
CA GLY A 106 3.68 1.72 -7.46
C GLY A 106 2.23 2.17 -7.55
N MET A 107 1.83 3.06 -6.64
CA MET A 107 0.50 3.67 -6.62
C MET A 107 0.22 4.45 -7.91
N ILE A 108 1.16 5.29 -8.35
CA ILE A 108 1.02 6.08 -9.58
C ILE A 108 0.93 5.16 -10.80
N ALA A 109 1.77 4.13 -10.88
CA ALA A 109 1.76 3.16 -11.97
C ALA A 109 0.44 2.38 -12.03
N SER A 110 -0.03 1.89 -10.89
CA SER A 110 -1.33 1.22 -10.72
C SER A 110 -2.49 2.12 -11.15
N ASN A 111 -2.52 3.37 -10.68
CA ASN A 111 -3.55 4.34 -11.06
C ASN A 111 -3.52 4.68 -12.56
N ARG A 112 -2.33 4.79 -13.17
CA ARG A 112 -2.19 5.03 -14.62
C ARG A 112 -2.77 3.88 -15.44
N LEU A 113 -2.47 2.63 -15.09
CA LEU A 113 -3.05 1.47 -15.77
C LEU A 113 -4.57 1.42 -15.60
N CYS A 114 -5.03 1.61 -14.37
CA CYS A 114 -6.45 1.64 -14.05
C CYS A 114 -7.20 2.71 -14.84
N SER A 115 -6.63 3.92 -14.96
CA SER A 115 -7.22 5.03 -15.71
C SER A 115 -7.36 4.78 -17.21
N LYS A 116 -6.49 3.93 -17.80
CA LYS A 116 -6.57 3.55 -19.22
C LYS A 116 -7.68 2.54 -19.50
N GLU A 117 -7.96 1.68 -18.53
CA GLU A 117 -8.97 0.63 -18.62
C GLU A 117 -10.34 1.09 -18.12
N TRP A 118 -10.42 2.29 -17.53
CA TRP A 118 -11.68 2.85 -17.05
C TRP A 118 -12.60 3.16 -18.24
N PRO A 119 -13.82 2.59 -18.29
CA PRO A 119 -14.76 2.92 -19.36
C PRO A 119 -15.12 4.41 -19.27
N LYS A 120 -15.01 5.11 -20.40
CA LYS A 120 -15.39 6.53 -20.54
C LYS A 120 -16.90 6.70 -20.39
#